data_AF-A0A2M7SJD3-F1
#
_entry.id   AF-A0A2M7SJD3-F1
#
_cell.length_a   1.000
_cell.length_b   1.000
_cell.length_c   1.000
_cell.angle_alpha   90.00
_cell.angle_beta   90.00
_cell.angle_gamma   90.00
#
_symmetry.space_group_name_H-M   'P 1'
#
loop_
_entity.id
_entity.type
_entity.pdbx_description
1 polymer ?
#
loop_
_entity_poly.entity_id
_entity_poly.type
_entity_poly.pdbx_seq_one_letter_code
_entity_poly.pdbx_strand_id
1 'polypeptide(L)'
;MSSYFRNQLRGCNVVLATLQAFSEDICRKCIGLSGARTKVIKGLKKLRMDLDESSIPEDDKKEIMVHIDSYGKIANTIEVEEECECQKTTNNCKIGPGCLALGALEIMNEITQPAFKAEEKEVIKVAKLLCEKCGAEEEVPVVH
;
A
#
# COMPACT_ATOMS: atom_id res chain seq x y z
N MET A 1 -6.24 -10.52 18.63
CA MET A 1 -5.71 -9.85 17.42
C MET A 1 -5.19 -8.42 17.69
N SER A 2 -3.95 -8.12 17.28
CA SER A 2 -3.32 -6.78 17.41
C SER A 2 -3.98 -5.71 16.53
N SER A 3 -4.06 -4.46 17.04
CA SER A 3 -4.66 -3.30 16.35
C SER A 3 -3.93 -2.94 15.06
N TYR A 4 -2.60 -3.14 15.02
CA TYR A 4 -1.78 -2.95 13.82
C TYR A 4 -2.28 -3.84 12.68
N PHE A 5 -2.31 -5.16 12.86
CA PHE A 5 -2.74 -6.09 11.83
C PHE A 5 -4.20 -5.88 11.44
N ARG A 6 -5.07 -5.56 12.40
CA ARG A 6 -6.47 -5.24 12.10
C ARG A 6 -6.60 -4.02 11.17
N ASN A 7 -5.82 -2.97 11.40
CA ASN A 7 -5.85 -1.78 10.55
C ASN A 7 -5.25 -2.06 9.16
N GLN A 8 -4.17 -2.85 9.09
CA GLN A 8 -3.60 -3.32 7.82
C GLN A 8 -4.64 -4.09 7.00
N LEU A 9 -5.34 -5.05 7.61
CA LEU A 9 -6.38 -5.83 6.93
C LEU A 9 -7.55 -4.96 6.47
N ARG A 10 -7.98 -3.98 7.28
CA ARG A 10 -9.03 -3.03 6.89
C ARG A 10 -8.61 -2.16 5.70
N GLY A 11 -7.39 -1.62 5.73
CA GLY A 11 -6.84 -0.83 4.63
C GLY A 11 -6.78 -1.64 3.33
N CYS A 12 -6.24 -2.86 3.39
CA CYS A 12 -6.21 -3.79 2.25
C CYS A 12 -7.61 -4.03 1.68
N ASN A 13 -8.61 -4.29 2.54
CA ASN A 13 -9.98 -4.56 2.10
C ASN A 13 -10.60 -3.38 1.36
N VAL A 14 -10.48 -2.17 1.90
CA VAL A 14 -11.01 -0.94 1.28
C VAL A 14 -10.38 -0.72 -0.09
N VAL A 15 -9.06 -0.87 -0.18
CA VAL A 15 -8.34 -0.68 -1.45
C VAL A 15 -8.76 -1.73 -2.47
N LEU A 16 -8.83 -3.01 -2.08
CA LEU A 16 -9.19 -4.08 -3.00
C LEU A 16 -10.61 -3.90 -3.56
N ALA A 17 -11.59 -3.58 -2.69
CA ALA A 17 -12.94 -3.27 -3.13
C ALA A 17 -12.97 -2.08 -4.11
N THR A 18 -12.17 -1.05 -3.82
CA THR A 18 -12.06 0.14 -4.68
C THR A 18 -11.45 -0.20 -6.05
N LEU A 19 -10.36 -0.99 -6.06
CA LEU A 19 -9.72 -1.40 -7.31
C LEU A 19 -10.60 -2.33 -8.14
N GLN A 20 -11.37 -3.22 -7.51
CA GLN A 20 -12.36 -4.05 -8.21
C GLN A 20 -13.43 -3.18 -8.87
N ALA A 21 -14.04 -2.24 -8.14
CA ALA A 21 -15.02 -1.32 -8.70
C ALA A 21 -14.44 -0.50 -9.87
N PHE A 22 -13.20 -0.04 -9.75
CA PHE A 22 -12.52 0.67 -10.84
C PHE A 22 -12.27 -0.23 -12.04
N SER A 23 -11.95 -1.51 -11.84
CA SER A 23 -11.73 -2.46 -12.92
C SER A 23 -13.00 -2.73 -13.73
N GLU A 24 -14.18 -2.60 -13.12
CA GLU A 24 -15.48 -2.87 -13.74
C GLU A 24 -16.11 -1.64 -14.41
N ASP A 25 -15.75 -0.42 -13.99
CA ASP A 25 -16.41 0.81 -14.45
C ASP A 25 -15.42 1.79 -15.10
N ILE A 26 -14.53 2.37 -14.29
CA ILE A 26 -13.78 3.58 -14.64
C ILE A 26 -12.46 3.29 -15.37
N CYS A 27 -11.70 2.33 -14.88
CA CYS A 27 -10.32 2.02 -15.27
C CYS A 27 -10.20 0.64 -15.92
N ARG A 28 -11.26 0.18 -16.60
CA ARG A 28 -11.28 -1.12 -17.29
C ARG A 28 -9.96 -1.36 -18.02
N LYS A 29 -9.23 -2.39 -17.59
CA LYS A 29 -8.00 -2.88 -18.21
C LYS A 29 -6.80 -1.90 -18.22
N CYS A 30 -6.89 -0.76 -17.53
CA CYS A 30 -5.88 0.31 -17.56
C CYS A 30 -4.57 -0.03 -16.81
N ILE A 31 -3.42 0.42 -17.34
CA ILE A 31 -2.09 0.29 -16.69
C ILE A 31 -2.01 0.86 -15.26
N GLY A 32 -2.80 1.90 -14.95
CA GLY A 32 -2.86 2.48 -13.59
C GLY A 32 -3.40 1.50 -12.55
N LEU A 33 -4.28 0.58 -12.96
CA LEU A 33 -4.83 -0.48 -12.14
C LEU A 33 -3.78 -1.58 -11.88
N SER A 34 -2.94 -1.89 -12.89
CA SER A 34 -1.82 -2.83 -12.74
C SER A 34 -0.80 -2.37 -11.71
N GLY A 35 -0.43 -1.09 -11.73
CA GLY A 35 0.46 -0.50 -10.73
C GLY A 35 -0.12 -0.55 -9.31
N ALA A 36 -1.42 -0.26 -9.18
CA ALA A 36 -2.12 -0.31 -7.89
C ALA A 36 -2.22 -1.75 -7.34
N ARG A 37 -2.64 -2.70 -8.17
CA ARG A 37 -2.66 -4.13 -7.86
C ARG A 37 -1.30 -4.61 -7.38
N THR A 38 -0.23 -4.26 -8.10
CA THR A 38 1.14 -4.63 -7.75
C THR A 38 1.54 -4.13 -6.37
N LYS A 39 1.19 -2.88 -6.04
CA LYS A 39 1.48 -2.29 -4.72
C LYS A 39 0.72 -3.01 -3.60
N VAL A 40 -0.55 -3.36 -3.81
CA VAL A 40 -1.32 -4.15 -2.83
C VAL A 40 -0.70 -5.53 -2.62
N ILE A 41 -0.34 -6.24 -3.69
CA ILE A 41 0.31 -7.56 -3.60
C ILE A 41 1.62 -7.47 -2.82
N LYS A 42 2.45 -6.44 -3.08
CA LYS A 42 3.68 -6.21 -2.31
C LYS A 42 3.39 -5.91 -0.83
N GLY A 43 2.35 -5.12 -0.55
CA GLY A 43 1.90 -4.83 0.81
C GLY A 43 1.47 -6.09 1.56
N LEU A 44 0.70 -6.98 0.92
CA LEU A 44 0.28 -8.26 1.50
C LEU A 44 1.47 -9.19 1.78
N LYS A 45 2.45 -9.25 0.88
CA LYS A 45 3.69 -10.01 1.11
C LYS A 45 4.45 -9.50 2.33
N LYS A 46 4.58 -8.18 2.45
CA LYS A 46 5.20 -7.57 3.62
C LYS A 46 4.42 -7.88 4.90
N LEU A 47 3.08 -7.75 4.86
CA LEU A 47 2.23 -8.04 6.01
C LEU A 47 2.38 -9.48 6.49
N ARG A 48 2.60 -10.43 5.56
CA ARG A 48 2.91 -11.82 5.89
C ARG A 48 4.22 -11.95 6.65
N MET A 49 5.28 -11.31 6.16
CA MET A 49 6.59 -11.31 6.83
C MET A 49 6.50 -10.69 8.23
N ASP A 50 5.86 -9.51 8.34
CA ASP A 50 5.63 -8.83 9.62
C ASP A 50 4.84 -9.73 10.60
N LEU A 51 3.89 -10.54 10.08
CA LEU A 51 3.10 -11.47 10.89
C LEU A 51 3.93 -12.64 11.40
N ASP A 52 4.76 -13.22 10.53
CA ASP A 52 5.64 -14.36 10.86
C ASP A 52 6.65 -13.97 11.96
N GLU A 53 7.20 -12.75 11.87
CA GLU A 53 8.14 -12.18 12.86
C GLU A 53 7.47 -11.70 14.16
N SER A 54 6.13 -11.60 14.19
CA SER A 54 5.41 -11.06 15.34
C SER A 54 5.29 -12.05 16.50
N SER A 55 5.19 -11.49 17.70
CA SER A 55 4.98 -12.23 18.96
C SER A 55 3.50 -12.47 19.31
N ILE A 56 2.57 -12.22 18.38
CA ILE A 56 1.13 -12.40 18.65
C ILE A 56 0.78 -13.90 18.75
N PRO A 57 -0.33 -14.27 19.43
CA PRO A 57 -0.75 -15.67 19.55
C PRO A 57 -0.92 -16.38 18.20
N GLU A 58 -0.56 -17.66 18.13
CA GLU A 58 -0.62 -18.44 16.90
C GLU A 58 -2.03 -18.57 16.31
N ASP A 59 -3.07 -18.59 17.15
CA ASP A 59 -4.45 -18.61 16.66
C ASP A 59 -4.83 -17.28 15.99
N ASP A 60 -4.37 -16.15 16.52
CA ASP A 60 -4.51 -14.84 15.85
C ASP A 60 -3.74 -14.82 14.52
N LYS A 61 -2.53 -15.40 14.47
CA LYS A 61 -1.74 -15.49 13.23
C LYS A 61 -2.47 -16.27 12.16
N LYS A 62 -3.04 -17.43 12.49
CA LYS A 62 -3.84 -18.24 11.56
C LYS A 62 -5.01 -17.45 10.99
N GLU A 63 -5.74 -16.73 11.84
CA GLU A 63 -6.87 -15.90 11.40
C GLU A 63 -6.40 -14.80 10.43
N ILE A 64 -5.36 -14.05 10.77
CA ILE A 64 -4.81 -12.99 9.91
C ILE A 64 -4.30 -13.58 8.59
N MET A 65 -3.63 -14.73 8.62
CA MET A 65 -3.09 -15.40 7.43
C MET A 65 -4.19 -15.77 6.44
N VAL A 66 -5.34 -16.26 6.92
CA VAL A 66 -6.51 -16.55 6.08
C VAL A 66 -6.97 -15.30 5.33
N HIS A 67 -6.99 -14.14 6.00
CA HIS A 67 -7.33 -12.88 5.34
C HIS A 67 -6.27 -12.45 4.32
N ILE A 68 -4.98 -12.55 4.64
CA ILE A 68 -3.88 -12.23 3.71
C ILE A 68 -3.98 -13.07 2.43
N ASP A 69 -4.17 -14.38 2.57
CA ASP A 69 -4.27 -15.30 1.43
C ASP A 69 -5.54 -15.02 0.61
N SER A 70 -6.67 -14.74 1.27
CA SER A 70 -7.93 -14.34 0.61
C SER A 70 -7.75 -13.05 -0.21
N TYR A 71 -7.17 -12.03 0.39
CA TYR A 71 -6.89 -10.76 -0.26
C TYR A 71 -5.91 -10.91 -1.43
N GLY A 72 -4.93 -11.80 -1.30
CA GLY A 72 -4.03 -12.15 -2.39
C GLY A 72 -4.75 -12.76 -3.58
N LYS A 73 -5.74 -13.62 -3.34
CA LYS A 73 -6.60 -14.17 -4.42
C LYS A 73 -7.41 -13.08 -5.09
N ILE A 74 -8.08 -12.22 -4.31
CA ILE A 74 -8.89 -11.11 -4.82
C ILE A 74 -8.04 -10.15 -5.67
N ALA A 75 -6.85 -9.77 -5.17
CA ALA A 75 -5.94 -8.91 -5.91
C ALA A 75 -5.57 -9.50 -7.28
N ASN A 76 -5.43 -10.83 -7.35
CA ASN A 76 -5.06 -11.53 -8.58
C ASN A 76 -6.21 -11.68 -9.58
N THR A 77 -7.46 -11.64 -9.12
CA THR A 77 -8.63 -11.66 -10.01
C THR A 77 -8.91 -10.33 -10.69
N ILE A 78 -8.26 -9.23 -10.27
CA ILE A 78 -8.40 -7.92 -10.92
C ILE A 78 -7.75 -7.99 -12.31
N GLU A 79 -8.60 -7.99 -13.34
CA GLU A 79 -8.18 -7.99 -14.74
C GLU A 79 -7.46 -6.69 -15.09
N VAL A 80 -6.27 -6.85 -15.67
CA VAL A 80 -5.43 -5.75 -16.15
C VAL A 80 -4.87 -6.17 -17.51
N GLU A 81 -4.90 -5.28 -18.49
CA GLU A 81 -4.20 -5.51 -19.76
C GLU A 81 -2.93 -4.68 -19.77
N GLU A 82 -1.79 -5.33 -19.98
CA GLU A 82 -0.48 -4.68 -19.99
C GLU A 82 -0.31 -3.72 -21.18
N GLU A 83 -1.09 -3.91 -22.25
CA GLU A 83 -1.02 -3.14 -23.51
C GLU A 83 -2.12 -2.06 -23.64
N CYS A 84 -2.85 -1.77 -22.57
CA CYS A 84 -3.87 -0.72 -22.57
C CYS A 84 -3.30 0.63 -22.12
N GLU A 85 -3.33 1.64 -23.00
CA GLU A 85 -3.02 3.00 -22.62
C GLU A 85 -4.05 3.55 -21.62
N CYS A 86 -3.56 4.07 -20.49
CA CYS A 86 -4.41 4.69 -19.49
C CYS A 86 -5.21 5.85 -20.09
N GLN A 87 -6.53 5.88 -19.85
CA GLN A 87 -7.40 6.98 -20.30
C GLN A 87 -6.94 8.36 -19.81
N LYS A 88 -6.21 8.42 -18.69
CA LYS A 88 -5.59 9.66 -18.21
C LYS A 88 -4.36 10.05 -19.02
N THR A 89 -3.50 9.09 -19.36
CA THR A 89 -2.34 9.33 -20.23
C THR A 89 -2.77 9.75 -21.63
N THR A 90 -3.92 9.24 -22.10
CA THR A 90 -4.53 9.63 -23.38
C THR A 90 -5.45 10.86 -23.29
N ASN A 91 -5.47 11.57 -22.16
CA ASN A 91 -6.30 12.77 -21.91
C ASN A 91 -7.83 12.58 -22.07
N ASN A 92 -8.31 11.34 -22.02
CA ASN A 92 -9.74 10.99 -22.11
C ASN A 92 -10.42 10.83 -20.74
N CYS A 93 -9.64 10.78 -19.65
CA CYS A 93 -10.17 10.69 -18.29
C CYS A 93 -10.79 12.01 -17.83
N LYS A 94 -12.08 11.99 -17.50
CA LYS A 94 -12.85 13.17 -17.04
C LYS A 94 -12.92 13.33 -15.52
N ILE A 95 -12.28 12.44 -14.75
CA ILE A 95 -12.37 12.42 -13.28
C ILE A 95 -11.33 13.36 -12.64
N GLY A 96 -11.23 14.57 -13.18
CA GLY A 96 -10.37 15.62 -12.67
C GLY A 96 -8.87 15.35 -12.77
N PRO A 97 -8.04 16.20 -12.14
CA PRO A 97 -6.59 16.15 -12.24
C PRO A 97 -5.96 15.00 -11.44
N GLY A 98 -6.71 14.37 -10.52
CA GLY A 98 -6.26 13.24 -9.70
C GLY A 98 -6.33 11.89 -10.41
N CYS A 99 -5.61 10.87 -9.94
CA CYS A 99 -5.82 9.49 -10.40
C CYS A 99 -6.49 8.72 -9.27
N LEU A 100 -7.77 8.37 -9.41
CA LEU A 100 -8.55 7.69 -8.38
C LEU A 100 -7.89 6.38 -7.90
N ALA A 101 -7.31 5.61 -8.82
CA ALA A 101 -6.59 4.38 -8.48
C ALA A 101 -5.35 4.63 -7.61
N LEU A 102 -4.65 5.76 -7.81
CA LEU A 102 -3.52 6.16 -6.96
C LEU A 102 -4.01 6.75 -5.63
N GLY A 103 -5.09 7.54 -5.65
CA GLY A 103 -5.72 8.07 -4.44
C GLY A 103 -6.23 6.97 -3.50
N ALA A 104 -6.74 5.86 -4.06
CA ALA A 104 -7.11 4.68 -3.26
C ALA A 104 -5.90 4.11 -2.49
N LEU A 105 -4.70 4.11 -3.08
CA LEU A 105 -3.48 3.67 -2.39
C LEU A 105 -3.00 4.68 -1.35
N GLU A 106 -3.23 5.97 -1.56
CA GLU A 106 -2.95 7.00 -0.56
C GLU A 106 -3.85 6.81 0.66
N ILE A 107 -5.15 6.52 0.46
CA ILE A 107 -6.08 6.16 1.54
C ILE A 107 -5.59 4.92 2.30
N MET A 108 -4.99 3.93 1.61
CA MET A 108 -4.36 2.80 2.28
C MET A 108 -3.30 3.27 3.28
N ASN A 109 -2.42 4.19 2.90
CA ASN A 109 -1.38 4.69 3.77
C ASN A 109 -1.97 5.39 5.00
N GLU A 110 -3.01 6.20 4.82
CA GLU A 110 -3.70 6.89 5.93
C GLU A 110 -4.37 5.92 6.91
N ILE A 111 -4.92 4.80 6.42
CA ILE A 111 -5.55 3.78 7.29
C ILE A 111 -4.50 2.92 8.02
N THR A 112 -3.36 2.68 7.37
CA THR A 112 -2.39 1.66 7.79
C THR A 112 -1.18 2.21 8.53
N GLN A 113 -0.89 3.50 8.43
CA GLN A 113 0.19 4.14 9.18
C GLN A 113 -0.34 4.69 10.51
N PRO A 114 0.29 4.37 11.66
CA PRO A 114 0.05 5.14 12.86
C PRO A 114 0.53 6.59 12.63
N ALA A 115 -0.22 7.58 13.15
CA ALA A 115 0.07 9.01 12.96
C ALA A 115 1.55 9.40 13.18
N PHE A 116 2.25 8.66 14.05
CA PHE A 116 3.66 8.86 14.41
C PHE A 116 4.69 8.55 13.30
N LYS A 117 4.40 7.70 12.30
CA LYS A 117 5.39 7.40 11.22
C LYS A 117 5.57 8.54 10.22
N ALA A 118 4.60 9.45 10.13
CA ALA A 118 4.73 10.67 9.34
C ALA A 118 5.77 11.62 9.96
N GLU A 119 5.78 11.72 11.29
CA GLU A 119 6.74 12.53 12.05
C GLU A 119 8.16 11.97 11.94
N GLU A 120 8.37 10.65 12.04
CA GLU A 120 9.70 10.04 11.83
C GLU A 120 10.24 10.27 10.41
N LYS A 121 9.39 10.21 9.38
CA LYS A 121 9.84 10.50 8.00
C LYS A 121 10.22 11.95 7.80
N GLU A 122 9.47 12.88 8.38
CA GLU A 122 9.81 14.31 8.41
C GLU A 122 11.13 14.53 9.15
N VAL A 123 11.32 13.88 10.31
CA VAL A 123 12.57 13.95 11.09
C VAL A 123 13.76 13.39 10.29
N ILE A 124 13.62 12.23 9.65
CA ILE A 124 14.69 11.64 8.81
C ILE A 124 14.99 12.53 7.59
N LYS A 125 13.98 13.14 6.99
CA LYS A 125 14.13 14.03 5.83
C LYS A 125 14.82 15.35 6.23
N VAL A 126 14.46 15.92 7.38
CA VAL A 126 15.11 17.09 7.96
C VAL A 126 16.55 16.77 8.38
N ALA A 127 16.79 15.60 8.99
CA ALA A 127 18.13 15.15 9.36
C ALA A 127 19.05 15.00 8.13
N LYS A 128 18.54 14.41 7.02
CA LYS A 128 19.29 14.34 5.75
C LYS A 128 19.61 15.72 5.17
N LEU A 129 18.65 16.64 5.18
CA LEU A 129 18.84 18.01 4.70
C LEU A 129 19.82 18.82 5.56
N LEU A 130 19.91 18.53 6.86
CA LEU A 130 20.89 19.12 7.76
C LEU A 130 22.29 18.50 7.55
N CYS A 131 22.36 17.18 7.33
CA CYS A 131 23.59 16.44 7.05
C CYS A 131 24.26 16.88 5.73
N GLU A 132 23.47 17.03 4.65
CA GLU A 132 23.95 17.53 3.36
C GLU A 132 24.53 18.95 3.43
N LYS A 133 24.12 19.75 4.42
CA LYS A 133 24.67 21.08 4.67
C LYS A 133 25.91 21.09 5.56
N CYS A 134 26.13 20.06 6.39
CA CYS A 134 27.26 20.03 7.33
C CYS A 134 28.44 19.15 6.86
N GLY A 135 28.25 18.31 5.82
CA GLY A 135 29.34 17.53 5.21
C GLY A 135 29.90 16.41 6.10
N ALA A 136 29.17 16.01 7.14
CA ALA A 136 29.56 14.91 8.02
C ALA A 136 28.94 13.60 7.51
N GLU A 137 29.78 12.62 7.16
CA GLU A 137 29.36 11.22 7.02
C GLU A 137 29.04 10.68 8.41
N GLU A 138 27.79 10.33 8.70
CA GLU A 138 27.42 9.74 9.99
C GLU A 138 27.02 8.26 9.87
N GLU A 139 27.58 7.46 10.77
CA GLU A 139 27.26 6.05 11.00
C GLU A 139 25.81 5.92 11.48
N VAL A 140 25.05 5.03 10.83
CA VAL A 140 23.64 4.78 11.14
C VAL A 140 23.53 4.09 12.50
N PRO A 141 22.78 4.65 13.48
CA PRO A 141 22.58 3.98 14.75
C PRO A 141 21.62 2.80 14.55
N VAL A 142 22.10 1.59 14.88
CA VAL A 142 21.28 0.38 14.95
C VAL A 142 20.47 0.45 16.25
N VAL A 143 19.15 0.57 16.13
CA VAL A 143 18.23 0.44 17.27
C VAL A 143 17.79 -1.02 17.34
N HIS A 144 18.15 -1.69 18.44
CA HIS A 144 17.75 -3.07 18.76
C HIS A 144 16.27 -3.18 19.12
#